data_AF-A0A0L0F217-F1
#
_entry.id   AF-A0A0L0F217-F1
#
_cell.length_a   1.000
_cell.length_b   1.000
_cell.length_c   1.000
_cell.angle_alpha   90.00
_cell.angle_beta   90.00
_cell.angle_gamma   90.00
#
_symmetry.space_group_name_H-M   'P 1'
#
loop_
_entity.id
_entity.type
_entity.pdbx_description
1 polymer ?
#
loop_
_entity_poly.entity_id
_entity_poly.type
_entity_poly.pdbx_seq_one_letter_code
_entity_poly.pdbx_strand_id
1 'polypeptide(L)'
;TDITEAFEASHIDPKVQQLLRKFEKGPAKGSRKSPYTFADDGFYQTLKRRVYELLKNTPEGPSQISKKVMDGTALSFGILALLAGYFQSTLAAALAGALLAYVFC
;
A
#
# COMPACT_ATOMS: atom_id res chain seq x y z
N THR A 1 14.44 0.84 -18.80
CA THR A 1 14.99 1.16 -17.47
C THR A 1 14.97 -0.10 -16.64
N ASP A 2 16.10 -0.49 -16.05
CA ASP A 2 16.14 -1.61 -15.11
C ASP A 2 15.52 -1.17 -13.78
N ILE A 3 14.49 -1.89 -13.34
CA ILE A 3 13.75 -1.63 -12.09
C ILE A 3 13.81 -2.84 -11.14
N THR A 4 14.67 -3.82 -11.43
CA THR A 4 14.74 -5.11 -10.72
C THR A 4 14.88 -4.91 -9.21
N GLU A 5 15.80 -4.05 -8.80
CA GLU A 5 16.09 -3.79 -7.39
C GLU A 5 14.98 -2.99 -6.69
N ALA A 6 14.35 -2.02 -7.37
CA ALA A 6 13.22 -1.27 -6.82
C ALA A 6 11.98 -2.17 -6.65
N PHE A 7 11.77 -3.08 -7.62
CA PHE A 7 10.72 -4.08 -7.55
C PHE A 7 10.97 -5.06 -6.42
N GLU A 8 12.19 -5.61 -6.28
CA GLU A 8 12.54 -6.50 -5.19
C GLU A 8 12.46 -5.83 -3.81
N ALA A 9 12.84 -4.55 -3.73
CA ALA A 9 12.78 -3.78 -2.49
C ALA A 9 11.35 -3.59 -1.98
N SER A 10 10.41 -3.42 -2.90
CA SER A 10 8.99 -3.20 -2.62
C SER A 10 8.25 -4.49 -2.25
N HIS A 11 8.81 -5.66 -2.56
CA HIS A 11 8.17 -6.95 -2.32
C HIS A 11 8.99 -7.80 -1.35
N ILE A 12 8.45 -7.98 -0.15
CA ILE A 12 9.10 -8.75 0.92
C ILE A 12 9.06 -10.26 0.64
N ASP A 13 8.10 -10.74 -0.16
CA ASP A 13 7.93 -12.16 -0.48
C ASP A 13 9.17 -12.75 -1.21
N PRO A 14 9.79 -13.82 -0.68
CA PRO A 14 10.92 -14.49 -1.33
C PRO A 14 10.59 -15.09 -2.70
N LYS A 15 9.33 -15.36 -3.02
CA LYS A 15 8.92 -15.83 -4.37
C LYS A 15 9.25 -14.82 -5.46
N VAL A 16 9.32 -13.53 -5.13
CA VAL A 16 9.67 -12.48 -6.09
C VAL A 16 11.08 -12.66 -6.62
N GLN A 17 12.03 -13.09 -5.79
CA GLN A 17 13.40 -13.37 -6.26
C GLN A 17 13.43 -14.52 -7.27
N GLN A 18 12.62 -15.56 -7.05
CA GLN A 18 12.48 -16.67 -8.00
C GLN A 18 11.87 -16.23 -9.32
N LEU A 19 10.91 -15.30 -9.28
CA LEU A 19 10.32 -14.70 -10.47
C LEU A 19 11.37 -13.87 -11.23
N LEU A 20 12.12 -13.02 -10.54
CA LEU A 20 13.12 -12.13 -11.14
C LEU A 20 14.22 -12.91 -11.88
N ARG A 21 14.66 -14.05 -11.33
CA ARG A 21 15.63 -14.94 -12.00
C ARG A 21 15.19 -15.40 -13.40
N LYS A 22 13.88 -15.51 -13.67
CA LYS A 22 13.37 -15.88 -15.00
C LYS A 22 13.48 -14.77 -16.03
N PHE A 23 13.54 -13.52 -15.57
CA PHE A 23 13.62 -12.33 -16.41
C PHE A 23 15.03 -11.72 -16.44
N GLU A 24 15.99 -12.36 -15.78
CA GLU A 24 17.38 -11.96 -15.77
C GLU A 24 17.98 -12.13 -17.18
N LYS A 25 18.38 -11.00 -17.79
CA LYS A 25 18.99 -10.98 -19.14
C LYS A 25 20.52 -10.89 -19.11
N GLY A 26 21.12 -10.94 -17.91
CA GLY A 26 22.57 -10.82 -17.69
C GLY A 26 22.95 -9.69 -16.73
N PRO A 27 24.24 -9.51 -16.43
CA PRO A 27 24.72 -8.56 -15.44
C PRO A 27 24.43 -7.11 -15.86
N ALA A 28 24.07 -6.29 -14.88
CA ALA A 28 23.83 -4.87 -15.09
C ALA A 28 25.11 -4.17 -15.59
N LYS A 29 25.00 -3.49 -16.74
CA LYS A 29 26.10 -2.73 -17.35
C LYS A 29 26.20 -1.28 -16.84
N GLY A 30 25.20 -0.80 -16.11
CA GLY A 30 25.11 0.58 -15.63
C GLY A 30 24.94 0.67 -14.11
N SER A 31 24.94 1.89 -13.58
CA SER A 31 24.74 2.14 -12.15
C SER A 31 23.38 1.60 -11.67
N ARG A 32 23.42 0.90 -10.55
CA ARG A 32 22.25 0.38 -9.83
C ARG A 32 21.38 1.54 -9.34
N LYS A 33 20.06 1.41 -9.46
CA LYS A 33 19.07 2.40 -9.00
C LYS A 33 18.43 1.95 -7.68
N SER A 34 19.27 1.63 -6.69
CA SER A 34 18.80 1.24 -5.36
C SER A 34 19.77 1.72 -4.29
N PRO A 35 19.26 2.21 -3.14
CA PRO A 35 20.09 2.50 -1.98
C PRO A 35 20.53 1.23 -1.22
N TYR A 36 20.01 0.05 -1.59
CA TYR A 36 20.24 -1.21 -0.89
C TYR A 36 21.25 -2.13 -1.61
N THR A 37 21.96 -2.94 -0.83
CA THR A 37 22.85 -4.00 -1.34
C THR A 37 22.17 -5.37 -1.23
N PHE A 38 21.98 -6.04 -2.36
CA PHE A 38 21.25 -7.32 -2.46
C PHE A 38 22.14 -8.57 -2.35
N ALA A 39 23.27 -8.48 -1.65
CA ALA A 39 24.08 -9.67 -1.36
C ALA A 39 23.28 -10.64 -0.47
N ASP A 40 23.33 -11.95 -0.75
CA ASP A 40 22.54 -12.97 -0.04
C ASP A 40 22.78 -12.97 1.48
N ASP A 41 24.04 -12.79 1.90
CA ASP A 41 24.46 -12.64 3.30
C ASP A 41 24.57 -11.18 3.76
N GLY A 42 24.09 -10.24 2.94
CA GLY A 42 24.08 -8.82 3.24
C GLY A 42 23.05 -8.44 4.31
N PHE A 43 23.21 -7.22 4.84
CA PHE A 43 22.30 -6.65 5.83
C PHE A 43 20.85 -6.62 5.34
N TYR A 44 20.61 -6.13 4.11
CA TYR A 44 19.27 -5.98 3.56
C TYR A 44 18.54 -7.32 3.41
N GLN A 45 19.18 -8.33 2.80
CA GLN A 45 18.57 -9.66 2.65
C GLN A 45 18.34 -10.34 4.00
N THR A 46 19.25 -10.16 4.96
CA THR A 46 19.06 -10.68 6.33
C THR A 46 17.87 -10.03 7.02
N LEU A 47 17.73 -8.71 6.93
CA LEU A 47 16.60 -7.96 7.47
C LEU A 47 15.28 -8.41 6.81
N LYS A 48 15.27 -8.51 5.48
CA LYS A 48 14.11 -8.93 4.68
C LYS A 48 13.59 -10.31 5.12
N ARG A 49 14.47 -11.30 5.28
CA ARG A 49 14.09 -12.65 5.77
C ARG A 49 13.46 -12.60 7.16
N ARG A 50 14.06 -11.86 8.09
CA ARG A 50 13.52 -11.73 9.46
C ARG A 50 12.15 -11.07 9.49
N VAL A 51 11.98 -9.98 8.73
CA VAL A 51 10.70 -9.28 8.61
C VAL A 51 9.65 -10.17 7.96
N TYR A 52 9.99 -10.93 6.93
CA TYR A 52 9.08 -11.89 6.30
C TYR A 52 8.55 -12.94 7.29
N GLU A 53 9.42 -13.53 8.11
CA GLU A 53 8.99 -14.50 9.15
C GLU A 53 8.03 -13.88 10.18
N LEU A 54 8.25 -12.62 10.57
CA LEU A 54 7.34 -11.90 11.47
C LEU A 54 5.99 -11.61 10.80
N LEU A 55 6.01 -11.25 9.51
CA LEU A 55 4.81 -10.91 8.74
C LEU A 55 3.92 -12.11 8.43
N LYS A 56 4.45 -13.34 8.35
CA LYS A 56 3.63 -14.56 8.14
C LYS A 56 2.49 -14.72 9.14
N ASN A 57 2.68 -14.26 10.37
CA ASN A 57 1.68 -14.35 11.44
C ASN A 57 0.73 -13.15 11.47
N THR A 58 0.94 -12.15 10.62
CA THR A 58 0.12 -10.95 10.54
C THR A 58 -0.94 -11.14 9.45
N PRO A 59 -2.23 -10.86 9.72
CA PRO A 59 -3.26 -10.95 8.69
C PRO A 59 -2.96 -9.98 7.54
N GLU A 60 -3.06 -10.48 6.31
CA GLU A 60 -2.91 -9.65 5.11
C GLU A 60 -4.09 -8.69 4.96
N GLY A 61 -3.78 -7.43 4.62
CA GLY A 61 -4.77 -6.41 4.26
C GLY A 61 -5.01 -5.32 5.31
N PRO A 62 -5.96 -4.41 5.05
CA PRO A 62 -6.25 -3.30 5.93
C PRO A 62 -6.80 -3.81 7.27
N SER A 63 -6.39 -3.15 8.35
CA SER A 63 -6.89 -3.48 9.68
C SER A 63 -8.43 -3.43 9.72
N GLN A 64 -9.04 -4.23 10.59
CA GLN A 64 -10.49 -4.21 10.77
C GLN A 64 -11.00 -2.81 11.18
N ILE A 65 -10.14 -2.03 11.85
CA ILE A 65 -10.40 -0.64 12.20
C ILE A 65 -10.50 0.21 10.92
N SER A 66 -9.53 0.09 10.01
CA SER A 66 -9.54 0.82 8.74
C SER A 66 -10.79 0.53 7.92
N LYS A 67 -11.23 -0.74 7.86
CA LYS A 67 -12.46 -1.12 7.17
C LYS A 67 -13.69 -0.46 7.78
N LYS A 68 -13.82 -0.52 9.12
CA LYS A 68 -14.94 0.11 9.84
C LYS A 68 -14.99 1.63 9.64
N VAL A 69 -13.83 2.29 9.65
CA VAL A 69 -13.73 3.73 9.39
C VAL A 69 -14.17 4.04 7.97
N MET A 70 -13.70 3.28 6.98
CA MET A 70 -14.10 3.46 5.58
C MET A 70 -15.61 3.28 5.39
N ASP A 71 -16.18 2.19 5.90
CA ASP A 71 -17.63 1.91 5.80
C ASP A 71 -18.45 2.98 6.53
N GLY A 72 -18.02 3.40 7.72
CA GLY A 72 -18.69 4.43 8.50
C GLY A 72 -18.67 5.80 7.82
N THR A 73 -17.57 6.14 7.15
CA THR A 73 -17.44 7.40 6.39
C THR A 73 -18.33 7.38 5.15
N ALA A 74 -18.37 6.26 4.43
CA ALA A 74 -19.24 6.08 3.26
C ALA A 74 -20.73 6.16 3.63
N LEU A 75 -21.15 5.49 4.70
CA LEU A 75 -22.53 5.54 5.20
C LEU A 75 -22.91 6.96 5.64
N SER A 76 -22.03 7.63 6.39
CA SER A 76 -22.28 8.98 6.90
C SER A 76 -22.42 9.99 5.76
N PHE A 77 -21.57 9.89 4.73
CA PHE A 77 -21.68 10.68 3.51
C PHE A 77 -23.04 10.45 2.81
N GLY A 78 -23.44 9.19 2.62
CA GLY A 78 -24.71 8.85 1.97
C GLY A 78 -25.92 9.43 2.71
N ILE A 79 -25.94 9.31 4.04
CA ILE A 79 -27.04 9.86 4.87
C ILE A 79 -27.08 11.38 4.76
N LEU A 80 -25.94 12.07 4.88
CA LEU A 80 -25.89 13.53 4.78
C LEU A 80 -26.28 14.04 3.38
N ALA A 81 -25.88 13.34 2.32
CA ALA A 81 -26.27 13.67 0.96
C ALA A 81 -27.80 13.56 0.75
N LEU A 82 -28.42 12.49 1.27
CA LEU A 82 -29.88 12.32 1.22
C LEU A 82 -30.60 13.40 2.02
N LEU A 83 -30.13 13.69 3.24
CA LEU A 83 -30.70 14.75 4.08
C LEU A 83 -30.55 16.13 3.46
N ALA A 84 -29.41 16.42 2.84
CA ALA A 84 -29.19 17.69 2.13
C ALA A 84 -30.17 17.86 0.97
N GLY A 85 -30.40 16.81 0.17
CA GLY A 85 -31.36 16.83 -0.93
C GLY A 85 -32.81 16.96 -0.46
N TYR A 86 -33.18 16.23 0.60
CA TYR A 86 -34.55 16.24 1.12
C TYR A 86 -34.91 17.56 1.82
N PHE A 87 -34.02 18.08 2.67
CA PHE A 87 -34.27 19.32 3.43
C PHE A 87 -33.75 20.59 2.73
N GLN A 88 -33.16 20.47 1.54
CA GLN A 88 -32.48 21.58 0.84
C GLN A 88 -31.49 22.33 1.75
N SER A 89 -30.80 21.59 2.63
CA SER A 89 -29.94 22.15 3.66
C SER A 89 -28.50 22.33 3.17
N THR A 90 -28.05 23.58 3.11
CA THR A 90 -26.67 23.93 2.74
C THR A 90 -25.64 23.45 3.77
N LEU A 91 -26.01 23.40 5.05
CA LEU A 91 -25.14 22.91 6.12
C LEU A 91 -24.89 21.40 5.97
N ALA A 92 -25.94 20.61 5.70
CA ALA A 92 -25.80 19.17 5.47
C ALA A 92 -24.95 18.89 4.23
N ALA A 93 -25.10 19.70 3.16
CA ALA A 93 -24.27 19.62 1.97
C ALA A 93 -22.80 19.95 2.27
N ALA A 94 -22.53 20.99 3.07
CA ALA A 94 -21.16 21.36 3.47
C ALA A 94 -20.48 20.24 4.29
N LEU A 95 -21.20 19.62 5.22
CA LEU A 95 -20.69 18.50 6.01
C LEU A 95 -20.41 17.26 5.15
N ALA A 96 -21.30 16.93 4.20
CA ALA A 96 -21.06 15.87 3.23
C ALA A 96 -19.80 16.13 2.39
N GLY A 97 -19.60 17.37 1.93
CA GLY A 97 -18.40 17.79 1.21
C GLY A 97 -17.12 17.67 2.03
N ALA A 98 -17.17 18.05 3.32
CA ALA A 98 -16.02 17.92 4.22
C ALA A 98 -15.63 16.45 4.46
N LEU A 99 -16.61 15.55 4.64
CA LEU A 99 -16.34 14.12 4.76
C LEU A 99 -15.73 13.54 3.48
N LEU A 100 -16.19 13.98 2.32
CA LEU A 100 -15.62 13.57 1.05
C LEU A 100 -14.16 14.03 0.92
N ALA A 101 -13.86 15.28 1.29
CA ALA A 101 -12.50 15.81 1.28
C ALA A 101 -11.55 15.03 2.20
N TYR A 102 -12.04 14.58 3.36
CA TYR A 102 -11.28 13.75 4.30
C TYR A 102 -10.92 12.38 3.71
N VAL A 103 -11.75 11.79 2.85
CA VAL A 103 -11.47 10.49 2.20
C VAL A 103 -10.36 10.59 1.15
N PHE A 104 -10.19 11.76 0.51
CA PHE A 104 -9.22 11.98 -0.58
C PHE A 104 -7.90 12.62 -0.13
N CYS A 105 -7.75 12.98 1.15
CA CYS A 105 -6.48 13.42 1.74
C CYS A 105 -5.68 12.24 2.31
#